data_AF-A0A2E7IQ98-F1
#
_entry.id   AF-A0A2E7IQ98-F1
#
_cell.length_a   1.000
_cell.length_b   1.000
_cell.length_c   1.000
_cell.angle_alpha   90.00
_cell.angle_beta   90.00
_cell.angle_gamma   90.00
#
_symmetry.space_group_name_H-M   'P 1'
#
loop_
_entity.id
_entity.type
_entity.pdbx_description
1 polymer ?
#
loop_
_entity_poly.entity_id
_entity_poly.type
_entity_poly.pdbx_seq_one_letter_code
_entity_poly.pdbx_strand_id
1 'polypeptide(L)' 'MPQYQCKDCSFSGKRFKQGRCPACGSANIASGTAKEEDKPRGPLGLLICSALWIYLAFAIWQRYTG' A
#
# COMPACT_ATOMS: atom_id res chain seq x y z
N MET A 1 -12.33 7.50 -18.67
CA MET A 1 -12.14 6.03 -18.60
C MET A 1 -13.03 5.51 -17.47
N PRO A 2 -13.80 4.42 -17.66
CA PRO A 2 -14.62 3.84 -16.58
C PRO A 2 -13.70 3.42 -15.44
N GLN A 3 -13.98 3.93 -14.24
CA GLN A 3 -13.12 3.79 -13.07
C GLN A 3 -13.29 2.42 -12.39
N TYR A 4 -14.35 1.70 -12.70
CA TYR A 4 -14.63 0.41 -12.09
C TYR A 4 -15.32 -0.53 -13.09
N GLN A 5 -14.95 -1.81 -13.04
CA GLN A 5 -15.50 -2.88 -13.88
C GLN A 5 -15.92 -4.07 -13.01
N CYS A 6 -17.13 -4.56 -13.19
CA CYS A 6 -17.61 -5.79 -12.54
C CYS A 6 -17.00 -7.01 -13.24
N LYS A 7 -16.47 -7.98 -12.49
CA LYS A 7 -15.86 -9.19 -13.07
C LYS A 7 -16.87 -10.23 -13.55
N ASP A 8 -18.06 -10.28 -12.96
CA ASP A 8 -19.07 -11.28 -13.34
C ASP A 8 -19.88 -10.89 -14.59
N CYS A 9 -20.37 -9.64 -14.64
CA CYS A 9 -21.25 -9.18 -15.71
C CYS A 9 -20.59 -8.16 -16.65
N SER A 10 -19.27 -7.93 -16.51
CA SER A 10 -18.47 -6.98 -17.31
C SER A 10 -18.96 -5.52 -17.32
N PHE A 11 -19.95 -5.19 -16.49
CA PHE A 11 -20.52 -3.84 -16.38
C PHE A 11 -19.45 -2.85 -15.93
N SER A 12 -19.30 -1.75 -16.69
CA SER A 12 -18.28 -0.73 -16.46
C SER A 12 -18.93 0.60 -16.13
N GLY A 13 -18.51 1.25 -15.04
CA GLY A 13 -19.15 2.46 -14.53
C GLY A 13 -18.18 3.42 -13.84
N LYS A 14 -18.66 4.65 -13.56
CA LYS A 14 -17.86 5.65 -12.84
C LYS A 14 -17.87 5.44 -11.32
N ARG A 15 -18.94 4.88 -10.75
CA ARG A 15 -19.11 4.62 -9.30
C ARG A 15 -20.03 3.43 -9.09
N PHE A 16 -19.69 2.57 -8.14
CA PHE A 16 -20.58 1.54 -7.63
C PHE A 16 -21.17 2.02 -6.29
N LYS A 17 -22.45 2.38 -6.26
CA LYS A 17 -23.14 2.76 -5.01
C LYS A 17 -23.21 1.49 -4.14
N GLN A 18 -22.56 1.49 -2.97
CA GLN A 18 -22.51 0.39 -1.99
C GLN A 18 -21.55 -0.78 -2.30
N GLY A 19 -20.58 -0.62 -3.20
CA GLY A 19 -19.62 -1.71 -3.49
C GLY A 19 -20.27 -2.95 -4.12
N ARG A 20 -21.46 -2.78 -4.71
CA ARG A 20 -22.15 -3.81 -5.50
C ARG A 20 -22.42 -3.29 -6.90
N CYS A 21 -22.37 -4.20 -7.86
CA CYS A 21 -22.69 -3.90 -9.24
C CYS A 21 -24.20 -3.62 -9.38
N PRO A 22 -24.64 -2.47 -9.95
CA PRO A 22 -26.06 -2.19 -10.13
C PRO A 22 -26.71 -3.10 -11.18
N ALA A 23 -25.92 -3.73 -12.04
CA ALA A 23 -26.43 -4.61 -13.10
C ALA A 23 -26.65 -6.05 -12.61
N CYS A 24 -25.70 -6.61 -11.88
CA CYS A 24 -25.73 -8.02 -11.46
C CYS A 24 -25.71 -8.25 -9.93
N GLY A 25 -25.65 -7.19 -9.12
CA GLY A 25 -25.63 -7.29 -7.65
C GLY A 25 -24.34 -7.85 -7.05
N SER A 26 -23.40 -8.33 -7.87
CA SER A 26 -22.11 -8.88 -7.41
C SER A 26 -21.23 -7.84 -6.73
N ALA A 27 -20.48 -8.26 -5.72
CA ALA A 27 -19.46 -7.48 -5.03
C ALA A 27 -18.05 -7.62 -5.65
N ASN A 28 -17.87 -8.50 -6.65
CA ASN A 28 -16.59 -8.70 -7.33
C ASN A 28 -16.34 -7.60 -8.37
N ILE A 29 -15.97 -6.43 -7.88
CA ILE A 29 -15.67 -5.25 -8.68
C ILE A 29 -14.14 -5.05 -8.72
N ALA A 30 -13.57 -5.01 -9.93
CA ALA A 30 -12.25 -4.45 -10.13
C ALA A 30 -12.36 -2.92 -10.10
N SER A 31 -11.82 -2.30 -9.04
CA SER A 31 -11.52 -0.87 -9.09
C SER A 31 -10.32 -0.66 -10.00
N GLY A 32 -10.48 0.18 -11.03
CA GLY A 32 -9.39 0.63 -11.88
C GLY A 32 -8.34 1.48 -11.14
N THR A 33 -8.52 1.67 -9.83
CA THR A 33 -7.66 2.43 -8.94
C THR A 33 -7.24 1.62 -7.70
N ALA A 34 -6.97 0.33 -7.87
CA ALA A 34 -6.12 -0.42 -6.93
C ALA A 34 -4.71 -0.56 -7.51
N LYS A 35 -4.17 0.53 -8.05
CA LYS A 35 -2.76 0.83 -7.85
C LYS A 35 -2.75 1.76 -6.65
N GLU A 36 -2.79 1.17 -5.46
CA GLU A 36 -2.10 1.79 -4.34
C GLU A 36 -0.67 1.92 -4.86
N GLU A 37 -0.33 3.11 -5.38
CA GLU A 37 1.03 3.39 -5.80
C GLU A 37 1.87 3.10 -4.56
N ASP A 38 2.66 2.03 -4.64
CA ASP A 38 3.75 1.73 -3.74
C ASP A 38 4.66 2.96 -3.79
N LYS A 39 4.31 4.00 -3.03
CA LYS A 39 5.05 5.24 -2.97
C LYS A 39 6.39 4.82 -2.43
N PRO A 40 7.48 4.90 -3.22
CA PRO A 40 8.76 4.40 -2.77
C PRO A 40 9.06 5.14 -1.49
N ARG A 41 9.05 4.40 -0.37
CA ARG A 41 9.39 4.95 0.94
C ARG A 41 10.81 5.47 0.76
N GLY A 42 10.96 6.80 0.80
CA GLY A 42 12.21 7.44 0.44
C GLY A 42 13.38 6.87 1.27
N PRO A 43 14.62 7.02 0.78
CA PRO A 43 15.82 6.44 1.41
C PRO A 43 16.05 6.89 2.86
N LEU A 44 15.31 7.91 3.32
CA LEU A 44 15.32 8.41 4.69
C LEU A 44 14.99 7.32 5.73
N GLY A 45 14.06 6.41 5.43
CA GLY A 45 13.74 5.31 6.36
C GLY A 45 14.93 4.38 6.58
N LEU A 46 15.65 4.07 5.50
CA LEU A 46 16.86 3.24 5.54
C LEU A 46 18.01 3.93 6.27
N LEU A 47 18.19 5.24 6.05
CA LEU A 47 19.18 6.04 6.76
C LEU A 47 18.95 6.05 8.27
N ILE A 48 17.71 6.30 8.71
CA ILE A 48 17.36 6.31 10.15
C ILE A 48 17.61 4.93 10.76
N CYS A 49 17.19 3.86 10.10
CA CYS A 49 17.48 2.50 10.56
C CYS A 49 19.00 2.28 10.69
N SER A 50 19.80 2.61 9.67
CA SER A 50 21.26 2.43 9.74
C SER A 50 21.93 3.21 10.87
N ALA A 51 21.52 4.48 11.08
CA ALA A 51 22.05 5.31 12.15
C ALA A 51 21.73 4.73 13.53
N LEU A 52 20.50 4.23 13.72
CA LEU A 52 20.09 3.60 14.97
C LEU A 52 20.92 2.35 15.28
N TRP A 53 21.19 1.50 14.28
CA TRP A 53 22.02 0.30 14.44
C TRP A 53 23.48 0.64 14.79
N ILE A 54 24.08 1.62 14.13
CA ILE A 54 25.45 2.07 14.41
C ILE A 54 25.54 2.63 15.84
N TYR A 55 24.57 3.46 16.24
CA TYR A 55 24.51 4.02 17.59
C TYR A 55 24.39 2.92 18.65
N LEU A 56 23.52 1.93 18.43
CA LEU A 56 23.34 0.81 19.35
C LEU A 56 24.64 0.01 19.49
N ALA A 57 25.29 -0.33 18.38
CA ALA A 57 26.57 -1.05 18.40
C ALA A 57 27.66 -0.26 19.15
N PHE A 58 27.71 1.06 18.94
CA PHE A 58 28.65 1.94 19.64
C PHE A 58 28.39 1.98 21.15
N ALA A 59 27.12 2.12 21.58
CA ALA A 59 26.75 2.15 22.98
C ALA A 59 27.06 0.83 23.69
N ILE A 60 26.82 -0.30 23.01
CA ILE A 60 27.19 -1.63 23.52
C ILE A 60 28.70 -1.74 23.65
N TRP A 61 29.46 -1.32 22.64
CA TRP A 61 30.91 -1.37 22.69
C TRP A 61 31.45 -0.55 23.86
N GLN A 62 31.00 0.69 24.00
CA GLN A 62 31.37 1.57 25.12
C GLN A 62 31.08 0.93 26.49
N ARG A 63 29.97 0.18 26.61
CA ARG A 63 29.59 -0.54 27.83
C ARG A 63 30.49 -1.74 28.14
N TYR A 64 31.03 -2.41 27.12
CA TYR A 64 31.86 -3.60 27.27
C TYR A 64 33.36 -3.29 27.39
N THR A 65 33.83 -2.17 26.83
CA THR A 65 35.23 -1.73 26.93
C THR A 65 35.50 -0.71 28.03
N GLY A 66 34.45 -0.24 28.73
CA GLY A 66 34.57 0.59 29.93
C GLY A 66 34.21 -0.21 31.18
#